data_AF-A0A7C1ELB2-F1
#
_entry.id   AF-A0A7C1ELB2-F1
#
_cell.length_a   1.000
_cell.length_b   1.000
_cell.length_c   1.000
_cell.angle_alpha   90.00
_cell.angle_beta   90.00
_cell.angle_gamma   90.00
#
_symmetry.space_group_name_H-M   'P 1'
#
loop_
_entity.id
_entity.type
_entity.pdbx_description
1 polymer ?
#
loop_
_entity_poly.entity_id
_entity_poly.type
_entity_poly.pdbx_seq_one_letter_code
_entity_poly.pdbx_strand_id
1 'polypeptide(L)'
;MRLIMTVFALFLFLAAAPVLKQDMDDMDIELYRNRLEKRIHDRINEERKKFRLPEFKYSEKLSEIARSHSEDMVKRNYTSHVTPDGFSASDRAEKAGFNIRKDMPGNRIRTGVGENIFYGQDFESVRGVSCPFLRGINELADDIVRGWMNSPGHRRNILDRTYT
;
A
#
# COMPACT_ATOMS: atom_id res chain seq x y z
N MET A 1 -23.12 7.33 -1.43
CA MET A 1 -22.41 6.04 -1.53
C MET A 1 -20.93 6.29 -1.80
N ARG A 2 -20.04 5.42 -1.30
CA ARG A 2 -18.65 5.72 -0.95
C ARG A 2 -17.72 4.72 -1.75
N LEU A 3 -16.56 5.16 -2.32
CA LEU A 3 -15.64 4.44 -3.26
C LEU A 3 -14.80 3.36 -2.54
N ILE A 4 -13.67 2.88 -3.07
CA ILE A 4 -12.71 2.03 -2.35
C ILE A 4 -11.30 2.53 -2.72
N MET A 5 -10.48 2.87 -1.75
CA MET A 5 -9.04 3.12 -1.87
C MET A 5 -8.33 1.97 -1.15
N THR A 6 -7.57 1.20 -1.92
CA THR A 6 -6.52 0.37 -1.36
C THR A 6 -5.36 0.47 -2.32
N VAL A 7 -4.30 1.16 -1.90
CA VAL A 7 -2.97 0.84 -2.42
C VAL A 7 -2.03 0.90 -1.24
N PHE A 8 -1.54 -0.27 -0.85
CA PHE A 8 -0.34 -0.39 -0.04
C PHE A 8 0.65 -1.22 -0.83
N ALA A 9 1.51 -0.53 -1.58
CA ALA A 9 2.75 -1.15 -2.02
C ALA A 9 3.64 -1.26 -0.77
N LEU A 10 3.50 -2.38 -0.07
CA LEU A 10 4.42 -2.80 0.95
C LEU A 10 5.51 -3.65 0.28
N PHE A 11 6.75 -3.18 0.42
CA PHE A 11 7.92 -4.02 0.28
C PHE A 11 8.16 -4.77 1.59
N LEU A 12 8.22 -6.09 1.51
CA LEU A 12 8.87 -6.93 2.50
C LEU A 12 10.08 -7.54 1.80
N PHE A 13 11.28 -7.21 2.28
CA PHE A 13 12.54 -7.73 1.77
C PHE A 13 12.56 -9.26 1.87
N LEU A 14 12.38 -9.98 0.76
CA LEU A 14 12.72 -11.40 0.65
C LEU A 14 13.68 -11.73 -0.50
N ALA A 15 14.27 -10.71 -1.13
CA ALA A 15 15.30 -10.90 -2.13
C ALA A 15 16.74 -10.83 -1.56
N ALA A 16 16.96 -10.34 -0.33
CA ALA A 16 18.32 -10.07 0.18
C ALA A 16 18.67 -10.68 1.54
N ALA A 17 17.80 -11.46 2.18
CA ALA A 17 18.12 -12.12 3.45
C ALA A 17 18.12 -13.66 3.28
N PRO A 18 19.21 -14.28 2.81
CA PRO A 18 19.35 -15.73 2.80
C PRO A 18 19.17 -16.35 4.21
N VAL A 19 19.36 -15.56 5.27
CA VAL A 19 19.22 -15.97 6.68
C VAL A 19 17.75 -16.20 7.11
N LEU A 20 16.77 -15.47 6.56
CA LEU A 20 15.36 -15.63 6.97
C LEU A 20 14.65 -16.79 6.25
N LYS A 21 15.11 -17.12 5.04
CA LYS A 21 14.53 -18.22 4.25
C LYS A 21 14.83 -19.61 4.82
N GLN A 22 15.72 -19.70 5.80
CA GLN A 22 16.07 -20.96 6.47
C GLN A 22 15.11 -21.33 7.62
N ASP A 23 14.41 -20.35 8.22
CA ASP A 23 13.67 -20.56 9.48
C ASP A 23 12.15 -20.27 9.40
N MET A 24 11.66 -19.66 8.31
CA MET A 24 10.22 -19.44 8.08
C MET A 24 9.76 -20.17 6.82
N ASP A 25 8.67 -20.92 6.92
CA ASP A 25 8.06 -21.53 5.74
C ASP A 25 7.31 -20.48 4.87
N ASP A 26 6.97 -20.86 3.64
CA ASP A 26 6.28 -19.96 2.70
C ASP A 26 4.91 -19.49 3.24
N MET A 27 4.27 -20.29 4.10
CA MET A 27 2.98 -20.00 4.72
C MET A 27 3.11 -18.91 5.79
N ASP A 28 4.19 -18.92 6.57
CA ASP A 28 4.48 -17.88 7.56
C ASP A 28 4.75 -16.52 6.92
N ILE A 29 5.41 -16.51 5.77
CA ILE A 29 5.68 -15.30 4.97
C ILE A 29 4.37 -14.70 4.44
N GLU A 30 3.52 -15.53 3.84
CA GLU A 30 2.22 -15.10 3.34
C GLU A 30 1.35 -14.56 4.47
N LEU A 31 1.29 -15.27 5.60
CA LEU A 31 0.51 -14.86 6.76
C LEU A 31 1.03 -13.56 7.35
N TYR A 32 2.35 -13.35 7.43
CA TYR A 32 2.95 -12.10 7.88
C TYR A 32 2.56 -10.94 6.94
N ARG A 33 2.74 -11.10 5.62
CA ARG A 33 2.39 -10.09 4.61
C ARG A 33 0.92 -9.70 4.71
N ASN A 34 0.02 -10.68 4.73
CA ASN A 34 -1.42 -10.44 4.79
C ASN A 34 -1.83 -9.69 6.07
N ARG A 35 -1.21 -10.04 7.22
CA ARG A 35 -1.43 -9.31 8.48
C ARG A 35 -0.93 -7.88 8.42
N LEU A 36 0.22 -7.64 7.79
CA LEU A 36 0.79 -6.31 7.66
C LEU A 36 -0.01 -5.41 6.70
N GLU A 37 -0.44 -5.93 5.55
CA GLU A 37 -1.33 -5.21 4.62
C GLU A 37 -2.62 -4.75 5.32
N LYS A 38 -3.26 -5.64 6.10
CA LYS A 38 -4.46 -5.31 6.89
C LYS A 38 -4.14 -4.30 7.99
N ARG A 39 -3.03 -4.46 8.73
CA ARG A 39 -2.65 -3.50 9.79
C ARG A 39 -2.39 -2.11 9.23
N ILE A 40 -1.73 -1.99 8.06
CA ILE A 40 -1.51 -0.71 7.40
C ILE A 40 -2.84 -0.06 7.00
N HIS A 41 -3.78 -0.84 6.48
CA HIS A 41 -5.14 -0.36 6.19
C HIS A 41 -5.84 0.19 7.42
N ASP A 42 -5.82 -0.55 8.53
CA ASP A 42 -6.46 -0.12 9.78
C ASP A 42 -5.81 1.17 10.31
N ARG A 43 -4.49 1.22 10.26
CA ARG A 43 -3.69 2.38 10.68
C ARG A 43 -3.93 3.63 9.81
N ILE A 44 -4.28 3.47 8.54
CA ILE A 44 -4.78 4.56 7.68
C ILE A 44 -6.15 5.03 8.15
N ASN A 45 -7.06 4.11 8.44
CA ASN A 45 -8.39 4.45 8.91
C ASN A 45 -8.36 5.16 10.27
N GLU A 46 -7.42 4.80 11.14
CA GLU A 46 -7.12 5.54 12.38
C GLU A 46 -6.73 7.00 12.10
N GLU A 47 -5.92 7.29 11.08
CA GLU A 47 -5.62 8.68 10.68
C GLU A 47 -6.87 9.38 10.13
N ARG A 48 -7.61 8.72 9.24
CA ARG A 48 -8.84 9.30 8.67
C ARG A 48 -9.86 9.67 9.75
N LYS A 49 -10.00 8.85 10.80
CA LYS A 49 -10.84 9.15 11.97
C LYS A 49 -10.45 10.45 12.67
N LYS A 50 -9.15 10.74 12.83
CA LYS A 50 -8.66 12.00 13.42
C LYS A 50 -9.13 13.22 12.64
N PHE A 51 -9.30 13.09 11.32
CA PHE A 51 -9.82 14.14 10.43
C PHE A 51 -11.34 14.07 10.21
N ARG A 52 -12.06 13.24 10.99
CA ARG A 52 -13.51 12.99 10.86
C ARG A 52 -13.90 12.56 9.44
N LEU A 53 -13.00 11.81 8.80
CA LEU A 53 -13.23 11.24 7.48
C LEU A 53 -13.82 9.83 7.60
N PRO A 54 -14.63 9.42 6.62
CA PRO A 54 -15.09 8.05 6.51
C PRO A 54 -13.94 7.07 6.43
N GLU A 55 -14.05 5.93 7.08
CA GLU A 55 -13.12 4.82 6.87
C GLU A 55 -13.16 4.34 5.41
N PHE A 56 -12.01 3.95 4.90
CA PHE A 56 -11.90 3.17 3.69
C PHE A 56 -12.41 1.75 3.92
N LYS A 57 -13.04 1.18 2.90
CA LYS A 57 -13.34 -0.26 2.87
C LYS A 57 -12.14 -1.02 2.37
N TYR A 58 -11.80 -2.11 3.05
CA TYR A 58 -10.77 -3.03 2.58
C TYR A 58 -11.25 -3.73 1.30
N SER A 59 -10.38 -3.84 0.29
CA SER A 59 -10.66 -4.57 -0.95
C SER A 59 -9.56 -5.56 -1.24
N GLU A 60 -9.90 -6.86 -1.14
CA GLU A 60 -8.97 -7.94 -1.47
C GLU A 60 -8.44 -7.80 -2.91
N LYS A 61 -9.30 -7.44 -3.87
CA LYS A 61 -8.91 -7.24 -5.26
C LYS A 61 -7.88 -6.14 -5.45
N LEU A 62 -8.05 -4.99 -4.80
CA LEU A 62 -7.06 -3.91 -4.88
C LEU A 62 -5.77 -4.27 -4.12
N SER A 63 -5.86 -5.03 -3.02
CA SER A 63 -4.67 -5.56 -2.33
C SER A 63 -3.86 -6.49 -3.24
N GLU A 64 -4.53 -7.38 -4.00
CA GLU A 64 -3.87 -8.24 -4.99
C GLU A 64 -3.17 -7.44 -6.10
N ILE A 65 -3.83 -6.40 -6.63
CA ILE A 65 -3.27 -5.52 -7.66
C ILE A 65 -2.05 -4.76 -7.12
N ALA A 66 -2.15 -4.21 -5.92
CA ALA A 66 -1.05 -3.49 -5.26
C ALA A 66 0.14 -4.42 -5.00
N ARG A 67 -0.13 -5.64 -4.51
CA ARG A 67 0.89 -6.66 -4.28
C ARG A 67 1.61 -7.05 -5.57
N SER A 68 0.86 -7.27 -6.65
CA SER A 68 1.44 -7.58 -7.97
C SER A 68 2.36 -6.48 -8.47
N HIS A 69 2.02 -5.20 -8.23
CA HIS A 69 2.88 -4.07 -8.57
C HIS A 69 4.14 -4.01 -7.70
N SER A 70 4.03 -4.25 -6.41
CA SER A 70 5.20 -4.38 -5.52
C SER A 70 6.15 -5.49 -5.99
N GLU A 71 5.61 -6.66 -6.33
CA GLU A 71 6.39 -7.79 -6.84
C GLU A 71 7.08 -7.47 -8.17
N ASP A 72 6.40 -6.75 -9.08
CA ASP A 72 6.99 -6.29 -10.34
C ASP A 72 8.14 -5.30 -10.10
N MET A 73 7.96 -4.33 -9.19
CA MET A 73 9.00 -3.39 -8.77
C MET A 73 10.26 -4.10 -8.25
N VAL A 74 10.08 -5.13 -7.41
CA VAL A 74 11.20 -5.98 -6.94
C VAL A 74 11.87 -6.68 -8.12
N LYS A 75 11.07 -7.41 -8.91
CA LYS A 75 11.54 -8.32 -9.95
C LYS A 75 12.32 -7.59 -11.05
N ARG A 76 11.94 -6.36 -11.34
CA ARG A 76 12.51 -5.54 -12.41
C ARG A 76 13.36 -4.38 -11.88
N ASN A 77 13.67 -4.39 -10.58
CA ASN A 77 14.56 -3.44 -9.92
C ASN A 77 14.23 -1.97 -10.20
N TYR A 78 12.97 -1.58 -9.98
CA TYR A 78 12.53 -0.19 -10.12
C TYR A 78 11.59 0.21 -8.98
N THR A 79 11.42 1.51 -8.77
CA THR A 79 10.44 2.04 -7.82
C THR A 79 9.74 3.24 -8.45
N SER A 80 8.50 3.03 -8.89
CA SER A 80 7.75 4.03 -9.65
C SER A 80 6.25 3.74 -9.61
N HIS A 81 5.45 4.78 -9.73
CA HIS A 81 4.00 4.68 -9.92
C HIS A 81 3.60 4.08 -11.27
N VAL A 82 4.48 4.26 -12.27
CA VAL A 82 4.28 3.78 -13.64
C VAL A 82 5.27 2.64 -13.89
N THR A 83 4.78 1.51 -14.38
CA THR A 83 5.65 0.38 -14.73
C THR A 83 6.59 0.77 -15.89
N PRO A 84 7.69 0.05 -16.13
CA PRO A 84 8.55 0.32 -17.29
C PRO A 84 7.82 0.14 -18.63
N ASP A 85 6.69 -0.56 -18.64
CA ASP A 85 5.83 -0.72 -19.83
C ASP A 85 4.79 0.41 -19.97
N GLY A 86 4.83 1.42 -19.08
CA GLY A 86 3.97 2.61 -19.14
C GLY A 86 2.64 2.51 -18.41
N PHE A 87 2.36 1.44 -17.65
CA PHE A 87 1.08 1.27 -16.97
C PHE A 87 1.04 2.00 -15.62
N SER A 88 0.08 2.92 -15.46
CA SER A 88 -0.25 3.56 -14.18
C SER A 88 -1.04 2.63 -13.25
N ALA A 89 -1.26 3.05 -12.00
CA ALA A 89 -2.11 2.33 -11.05
C ALA A 89 -3.55 2.11 -11.58
N SER A 90 -4.09 3.10 -12.29
CA SER A 90 -5.44 2.98 -12.88
C SER A 90 -5.47 2.00 -14.04
N ASP A 91 -4.43 1.99 -14.89
CA ASP A 91 -4.34 1.03 -15.99
C ASP A 91 -4.18 -0.40 -15.46
N ARG A 92 -3.36 -0.58 -14.41
CA ARG A 92 -3.21 -1.88 -13.73
C ARG A 92 -4.54 -2.34 -13.13
N ALA A 93 -5.29 -1.44 -12.50
CA ALA A 93 -6.58 -1.76 -11.91
C ALA A 93 -7.65 -2.11 -12.96
N GLU A 94 -7.75 -1.32 -14.03
CA GLU A 94 -8.68 -1.57 -15.13
C GLU A 94 -8.36 -2.88 -15.85
N LYS A 95 -7.07 -3.14 -16.16
CA LYS A 95 -6.61 -4.39 -16.76
C LYS A 95 -6.93 -5.62 -15.90
N ALA A 96 -6.92 -5.46 -14.58
CA ALA A 96 -7.29 -6.50 -13.62
C ALA A 96 -8.81 -6.65 -13.43
N GLY A 97 -9.64 -5.90 -14.17
CA GLY A 97 -11.09 -5.93 -14.11
C GLY A 97 -11.69 -5.19 -12.91
N PHE A 98 -10.93 -4.32 -12.24
CA PHE A 98 -11.46 -3.51 -11.15
C PHE A 98 -12.25 -2.32 -11.69
N ASN A 99 -13.43 -2.07 -11.11
CA ASN A 99 -14.22 -0.90 -11.49
C ASN A 99 -13.58 0.39 -10.96
N ILE A 100 -12.85 1.08 -11.83
CA ILE A 100 -12.18 2.35 -11.52
C ILE A 100 -13.12 3.56 -11.60
N ARG A 101 -14.39 3.38 -11.98
CA ARG A 101 -15.37 4.46 -12.13
C ARG A 101 -16.29 4.52 -10.92
N LYS A 102 -16.54 5.74 -10.41
CA LYS A 102 -17.60 6.01 -9.44
C LYS A 102 -18.41 7.24 -9.79
N ASP A 103 -19.72 7.07 -9.64
CA ASP A 103 -20.67 8.16 -9.62
C ASP A 103 -20.63 8.89 -8.27
N MET A 104 -20.49 10.21 -8.35
CA MET A 104 -20.39 11.14 -7.24
C MET A 104 -21.67 12.00 -7.20
N PRO A 105 -22.00 12.59 -6.04
CA PRO A 105 -23.13 13.52 -5.94
C PRO A 105 -23.06 14.65 -6.96
N GLY A 106 -24.22 15.07 -7.48
CA GLY A 106 -24.33 16.15 -8.46
C GLY A 106 -23.92 15.75 -9.88
N ASN A 107 -24.20 14.51 -10.30
CA ASN A 107 -23.90 13.97 -11.63
C ASN A 107 -22.42 14.05 -12.03
N ARG A 108 -21.53 14.05 -11.03
CA ARG A 108 -20.08 14.03 -11.25
C ARG A 108 -19.61 12.59 -11.31
N ILE A 109 -18.56 12.34 -12.10
CA ILE A 109 -17.93 11.03 -12.19
C ILE A 109 -16.46 11.20 -11.82
N ARG A 110 -15.94 10.29 -11.00
CA ARG A 110 -14.50 10.16 -10.77
C ARG A 110 -14.04 8.82 -11.33
N THR A 111 -12.91 8.85 -12.02
CA THR A 111 -12.28 7.67 -12.61
C THR A 111 -10.85 7.55 -12.08
N GLY A 112 -10.43 6.32 -11.81
CA GLY A 112 -9.08 5.97 -11.39
C GLY A 112 -8.95 5.60 -9.92
N VAL A 113 -7.74 5.15 -9.56
CA VAL A 113 -7.35 4.77 -8.19
C VAL A 113 -6.18 5.63 -7.72
N GLY A 114 -6.08 5.84 -6.40
CA GLY A 114 -4.96 6.55 -5.78
C GLY A 114 -3.91 5.58 -5.27
N GLU A 115 -2.63 5.90 -5.46
CA GLU A 115 -1.50 5.05 -5.07
C GLU A 115 -0.53 5.77 -4.14
N ASN A 116 -0.16 5.10 -3.05
CA ASN A 116 1.00 5.44 -2.23
C ASN A 116 1.99 4.28 -2.28
N ILE A 117 3.26 4.59 -2.52
CA ILE A 117 4.36 3.62 -2.52
C ILE A 117 5.26 3.90 -1.31
N PHE A 118 5.76 2.83 -0.69
CA PHE A 118 6.77 2.91 0.35
C PHE A 118 7.97 2.03 -0.05
N TYR A 119 9.19 2.58 0.08
CA TYR A 119 10.42 1.86 -0.21
C TYR A 119 11.36 1.87 0.99
N GLY A 120 11.83 0.70 1.40
CA GLY A 120 12.50 0.48 2.68
C GLY A 120 13.85 1.18 2.87
N GLN A 121 14.51 1.67 1.81
CA GLN A 121 15.76 2.45 1.98
C GLN A 121 15.56 3.76 2.74
N ASP A 122 14.32 4.28 2.80
CA ASP A 122 13.97 5.42 3.67
C ASP A 122 14.03 5.07 5.18
N PHE A 123 14.28 3.81 5.54
CA PHE A 123 14.26 3.32 6.91
C PHE A 123 15.63 3.00 7.49
N GLU A 124 16.58 2.58 6.65
CA GLU A 124 17.94 2.27 7.10
C GLU A 124 18.61 3.50 7.74
N SER A 125 18.31 4.69 7.21
CA SER A 125 18.81 5.98 7.71
C SER A 125 18.11 6.47 8.99
N VAL A 126 16.91 5.97 9.32
CA VAL A 126 16.09 6.54 10.40
C VAL A 126 16.36 5.87 11.75
N ARG A 127 16.78 4.59 11.80
CA ARG A 127 17.01 3.88 13.08
C ARG A 127 18.11 2.79 13.08
N GLY A 128 18.86 2.59 12.00
CA GLY A 128 19.93 1.57 11.99
C GLY A 128 19.46 0.12 12.13
N VAL A 129 18.18 -0.17 11.86
CA VAL A 129 17.65 -1.54 11.86
C VAL A 129 17.56 -2.03 10.41
N SER A 130 18.47 -2.93 10.06
CA SER A 130 18.64 -3.47 8.69
C SER A 130 17.50 -4.41 8.24
N CYS A 131 16.63 -4.87 9.15
CA CYS A 131 15.60 -5.86 8.80
C CYS A 131 14.20 -5.49 9.34
N PRO A 132 13.23 -5.17 8.46
CA PRO A 132 11.84 -4.92 8.85
C PRO A 132 11.16 -6.11 9.52
N PHE A 133 11.59 -7.35 9.24
CA PHE A 133 11.04 -8.57 9.84
C PHE A 133 11.33 -8.72 11.34
N LEU A 134 12.37 -8.07 11.86
CA LEU A 134 12.65 -8.04 13.29
C LEU A 134 11.77 -7.03 14.04
N ARG A 135 10.98 -6.23 13.33
CA ARG A 135 10.00 -5.32 13.92
C ARG A 135 8.62 -5.95 13.94
N GLY A 136 7.87 -5.68 15.01
CA GLY A 136 6.48 -6.10 15.11
C GLY A 136 5.63 -5.46 13.99
N ILE A 137 4.66 -6.20 13.46
CA ILE A 137 3.71 -5.75 12.41
C ILE A 137 3.11 -4.37 12.74
N ASN A 138 2.80 -4.11 14.01
CA ASN A 138 2.24 -2.84 14.46
C ASN A 138 3.22 -1.67 14.28
N GLU A 139 4.48 -1.84 14.67
CA GLU A 139 5.50 -0.79 14.58
C GLU A 139 5.82 -0.44 13.12
N LEU A 140 5.93 -1.47 12.28
CA LEU A 140 6.21 -1.27 10.85
C LEU A 140 5.06 -0.55 10.16
N ALA A 141 3.81 -0.96 10.40
CA ALA A 141 2.64 -0.26 9.86
C ALA A 141 2.55 1.18 10.36
N ASP A 142 2.84 1.42 11.64
CA ASP A 142 2.84 2.77 12.21
C ASP A 142 3.87 3.66 11.55
N ASP A 143 5.10 3.19 11.35
CA ASP A 143 6.15 3.99 10.75
C ASP A 143 5.89 4.24 9.26
N ILE A 144 5.37 3.27 8.50
CA ILE A 144 4.96 3.46 7.10
C ILE A 144 3.88 4.53 6.98
N VAL A 145 2.79 4.39 7.75
CA VAL A 145 1.67 5.34 7.66
C VAL A 145 2.09 6.71 8.19
N ARG A 146 2.95 6.77 9.23
CA ARG A 146 3.54 8.04 9.69
C ARG A 146 4.38 8.69 8.59
N GLY A 147 5.19 7.92 7.87
CA GLY A 147 5.96 8.40 6.71
C GLY A 147 5.07 9.04 5.64
N TRP A 148 4.02 8.33 5.21
CA TRP A 148 3.04 8.89 4.26
C TRP A 148 2.31 10.10 4.82
N MET A 149 1.90 10.06 6.09
CA MET A 149 1.27 11.20 6.74
C MET A 149 2.22 12.36 6.93
N ASN A 150 3.54 12.22 6.81
CA ASN A 150 4.49 13.34 6.84
C ASN A 150 4.85 13.86 5.44
N SER A 151 4.48 13.15 4.38
CA SER A 151 4.66 13.59 2.99
C SER A 151 3.37 14.25 2.46
N PRO A 152 3.41 15.52 2.00
CA PRO A 152 2.21 16.19 1.48
C PRO A 152 1.50 15.43 0.35
N GLY A 153 2.26 14.81 -0.57
CA GLY A 153 1.70 14.04 -1.68
C GLY A 153 0.93 12.81 -1.20
N HIS A 154 1.57 11.99 -0.37
CA HIS A 154 0.95 10.77 0.15
C HIS A 154 -0.21 11.07 1.11
N ARG A 155 -0.06 12.07 1.98
CA ARG A 155 -1.12 12.54 2.90
C ARG A 155 -2.37 12.96 2.15
N ARG A 156 -2.24 13.63 1.00
CA ARG A 156 -3.40 14.03 0.17
C ARG A 156 -4.24 12.82 -0.25
N ASN A 157 -3.61 11.71 -0.64
CA ASN A 157 -4.35 10.48 -0.99
C ASN A 157 -5.10 9.93 0.23
N ILE A 158 -4.44 9.84 1.38
CA ILE A 158 -5.02 9.32 2.63
C ILE A 158 -6.23 10.16 3.08
N LEU A 159 -6.18 11.48 2.90
CA LEU A 159 -7.22 12.40 3.37
C LEU A 159 -8.21 12.84 2.27
N ASP A 160 -8.12 12.28 1.06
CA ASP A 160 -9.08 12.58 -0.01
C ASP A 160 -10.48 12.10 0.42
N ARG A 161 -11.45 13.02 0.38
CA ARG A 161 -12.85 12.79 0.76
C ARG A 161 -13.63 12.01 -0.28
N THR A 162 -13.11 11.90 -1.49
CA THR A 162 -13.78 11.27 -2.63
C THR A 162 -13.48 9.77 -2.73
N TYR A 163 -12.33 9.35 -2.18
CA TYR A 163 -11.95 7.98 -1.85
C TYR A 163 -12.61 7.51 -0.55
N THR A 164 -12.58 6.20 -0.29
CA THR A 164 -13.71 5.29 -0.17
C THR A 164 -13.24 3.96 0.47
#